data_AF-A0A0N5CL19-F1
#
_entry.id   AF-A0A0N5CL19-F1
#
_cell.length_a   1.000
_cell.length_b   1.000
_cell.length_c   1.000
_cell.angle_alpha   90.00
_cell.angle_beta   90.00
_cell.angle_gamma   90.00
#
_symmetry.space_group_name_H-M   'P 1'
#
loop_
_entity.id
_entity.type
_entity.pdbx_description
1 polymer ?
#
loop_
_entity_poly.entity_id
_entity_poly.type
_entity_poly.pdbx_seq_one_letter_code
_entity_poly.pdbx_strand_id
1 'polypeptide(L)'
;MFIRTYGPFYQSHTQIFNNLFADLQEFYSDTKFMSLKPILDRFFFDLFRTLLLILNPTDEIKENNFDCLRSSFALQPFGDIPLKMVRQLERSLGAARTLTDALKSSTDILQNILQVN
;
A
#
# COMPACT_ATOMS: atom_id res chain seq x y z
N MET A 1 -13.91 6.82 8.63
CA MET A 1 -13.50 5.93 9.75
C MET A 1 -12.31 6.53 10.50
N PHE A 2 -11.11 6.63 9.91
CA PHE A 2 -9.89 7.09 10.61
C PHE A 2 -9.93 8.52 11.16
N ILE A 3 -10.59 9.46 10.47
CA ILE A 3 -10.82 10.82 11.02
C ILE A 3 -11.55 10.77 12.37
N ARG A 4 -12.54 9.88 12.51
CA ARG A 4 -13.32 9.77 13.75
C ARG A 4 -12.50 9.15 14.90
N THR A 5 -11.59 8.22 14.58
CA THR A 5 -10.81 7.48 15.58
C THR A 5 -9.53 8.21 15.99
N TYR A 6 -8.80 8.78 15.02
CA TYR A 6 -7.48 9.36 15.23
C TYR A 6 -7.45 10.89 15.07
N GLY A 7 -8.56 11.50 14.64
CA GLY A 7 -8.74 12.94 14.63
C GLY A 7 -7.62 13.69 13.91
N PRO A 8 -7.06 14.75 14.54
CA PRO A 8 -6.00 15.56 13.95
C PRO A 8 -4.75 14.77 13.53
N PHE A 9 -4.37 13.72 14.28
CA PHE A 9 -3.18 12.94 13.96
C PHE A 9 -3.25 12.28 12.59
N TYR A 10 -4.42 11.75 12.22
CA TYR A 10 -4.66 11.22 10.89
C TYR A 10 -4.82 12.34 9.86
N GLN A 11 -5.57 13.41 10.19
CA GLN A 11 -5.81 14.53 9.27
C GLN A 11 -4.52 15.23 8.82
N SER A 12 -3.54 15.38 9.71
CA SER A 12 -2.24 16.00 9.40
C SER A 12 -1.32 15.10 8.57
N HIS A 13 -1.62 13.80 8.44
CA HIS A 13 -0.76 12.81 7.78
C HIS A 13 -1.51 11.92 6.78
N THR A 14 -2.63 12.40 6.22
CA THR A 14 -3.46 11.63 5.28
C THR A 14 -2.69 11.20 4.04
N GLN A 15 -1.66 11.96 3.65
CA GLN A 15 -0.88 11.70 2.44
C GLN A 15 -0.23 10.30 2.44
N ILE A 16 0.19 9.78 3.60
CA ILE A 16 0.77 8.43 3.71
C ILE A 16 -0.23 7.37 3.20
N PHE A 17 -1.50 7.53 3.58
CA PHE A 17 -2.57 6.62 3.18
C PHE A 17 -2.99 6.87 1.73
N ASN A 18 -3.11 8.13 1.30
CA ASN A 18 -3.46 8.47 -0.08
C ASN A 18 -2.44 7.90 -1.07
N ASN A 19 -1.15 8.01 -0.77
CA ASN A 19 -0.07 7.43 -1.56
C ASN A 19 -0.20 5.90 -1.64
N LEU A 20 -0.42 5.22 -0.50
CA LEU A 20 -0.65 3.77 -0.50
C LEU A 20 -1.82 3.38 -1.42
N PHE A 21 -2.95 4.08 -1.36
CA PHE A 21 -4.10 3.75 -2.21
C PHE A 21 -3.81 4.02 -3.70
N ALA A 22 -3.08 5.08 -4.03
CA ALA A 22 -2.64 5.34 -5.39
C ALA A 22 -1.70 4.22 -5.90
N ASP A 23 -0.73 3.82 -5.10
CA ASP A 23 0.19 2.72 -5.42
C ASP A 23 -0.56 1.39 -5.61
N LEU A 24 -1.61 1.13 -4.82
CA LEU A 24 -2.44 -0.08 -4.96
C LEU A 24 -3.28 -0.06 -6.24
N GLN A 25 -3.78 1.12 -6.65
CA GLN A 25 -4.50 1.30 -7.91
C GLN A 25 -3.58 1.12 -9.11
N GLU A 26 -2.37 1.67 -9.05
CA GLU A 26 -1.34 1.47 -10.06
C GLU A 26 -0.94 0.00 -10.13
N PHE A 27 -0.66 -0.62 -8.97
CA PHE A 27 -0.38 -2.05 -8.87
C PHE A 27 -1.46 -2.86 -9.56
N TYR A 28 -2.74 -2.58 -9.27
CA TYR A 28 -3.88 -3.25 -9.88
C TYR A 28 -3.96 -3.07 -11.40
N SER A 29 -3.56 -1.91 -11.91
CA SER A 29 -3.67 -1.54 -13.33
C SER A 29 -2.47 -1.96 -14.17
N ASP A 30 -1.30 -2.15 -13.56
CA ASP A 30 -0.09 -2.58 -14.26
C ASP A 30 -0.22 -4.04 -14.73
N THR A 31 0.12 -4.29 -16.00
CA THR A 31 0.13 -5.63 -16.59
C THR A 31 1.39 -6.42 -16.21
N LYS A 32 2.42 -5.76 -15.67
CA LYS A 32 3.61 -6.43 -15.15
C LYS A 32 3.37 -6.91 -13.73
N PHE A 33 3.70 -8.19 -13.49
CA PHE A 33 3.71 -8.77 -12.16
C PHE A 33 4.90 -8.20 -11.36
N MET A 34 4.68 -7.10 -10.65
CA MET A 34 5.61 -6.60 -9.64
C MET A 34 5.22 -7.16 -8.26
N SER A 35 6.16 -7.29 -7.32
CA SER A 35 5.78 -7.59 -5.94
C SER A 35 5.18 -6.35 -5.28
N LEU A 36 4.16 -6.53 -4.44
CA LEU A 36 3.57 -5.45 -3.63
C LEU A 36 4.44 -5.12 -2.41
N LYS A 37 5.43 -5.97 -2.10
CA LYS A 37 6.28 -5.83 -0.92
C LYS A 37 6.97 -4.44 -0.82
N PRO A 38 7.60 -3.89 -1.87
CA PRO A 38 8.26 -2.59 -1.78
C PRO A 38 7.28 -1.44 -1.47
N ILE A 39 6.05 -1.51 -2.00
CA ILE A 39 4.99 -0.53 -1.75
C ILE A 39 4.61 -0.55 -0.27
N LEU A 40 4.35 -1.74 0.29
CA LEU A 40 4.00 -1.86 1.71
C LEU A 40 5.17 -1.56 2.64
N ASP A 41 6.40 -1.97 2.29
CA ASP A 41 7.60 -1.65 3.08
C ASP A 41 7.75 -0.13 3.23
N ARG A 42 7.57 0.62 2.13
CA ARG A 42 7.58 2.10 2.15
C ARG A 42 6.46 2.66 3.02
N PHE A 43 5.22 2.20 2.82
CA PHE A 43 4.08 2.64 3.62
C PHE A 43 4.28 2.43 5.11
N PHE A 44 4.72 1.23 5.53
CA PHE A 44 4.94 0.93 6.94
C PHE A 44 6.12 1.69 7.52
N PHE A 45 7.18 1.94 6.74
CA PHE A 45 8.29 2.78 7.19
C PHE A 45 7.84 4.23 7.44
N ASP A 46 7.08 4.82 6.50
CA ASP A 46 6.54 6.18 6.65
C ASP A 46 5.56 6.26 7.84
N LEU A 47 4.70 5.25 8.00
CA LEU A 47 3.78 5.15 9.13
C LEU A 47 4.52 5.02 10.47
N PHE A 48 5.56 4.19 10.53
CA PHE A 48 6.40 4.04 11.73
C PHE A 48 7.03 5.38 12.12
N ARG A 49 7.66 6.07 11.16
CA ARG A 49 8.27 7.38 11.38
C ARG A 49 7.25 8.37 11.95
N THR A 50 6.08 8.46 11.33
CA THR A 50 5.03 9.39 11.77
C THR A 50 4.49 9.05 13.16
N LEU A 51 4.24 7.77 13.45
CA LEU A 51 3.79 7.35 14.78
C LEU A 51 4.85 7.65 15.84
N LEU A 52 6.13 7.42 15.55
CA LEU A 52 7.22 7.69 16.49
C LEU A 52 7.30 9.18 16.85
N LEU A 53 7.16 10.06 15.86
CA LEU A 53 7.14 11.52 16.05
C LEU A 53 5.90 11.99 16.84
N ILE A 54 4.73 11.41 16.57
CA ILE A 54 3.49 11.74 17.29
C ILE A 54 3.59 11.32 18.77
N LEU A 55 4.18 10.15 19.04
CA LEU A 55 4.27 9.60 20.40
C LEU A 55 5.39 10.26 21.24
N ASN A 56 6.43 10.80 20.59
CA ASN A 56 7.58 11.40 21.27
C ASN A 56 7.84 12.84 20.78
N PRO A 57 6.92 13.79 21.05
CA PRO A 57 6.99 15.15 20.50
C PRO A 57 8.09 16.02 21.12
N THR A 58 8.62 15.65 22.28
CA THR A 58 9.65 16.40 23.02
C THR A 58 11.08 15.92 22.76
N ASP A 59 11.25 14.74 22.16
CA ASP A 59 12.59 14.26 21.83
C ASP A 59 13.11 14.98 20.58
N GLU A 60 14.39 15.32 20.59
CA GLU A 60 15.10 15.75 19.38
C GLU A 60 15.31 14.56 18.42
N ILE A 61 14.24 13.83 18.09
CA ILE A 61 14.18 12.97 16.89
C ILE A 61 14.06 13.93 15.70
N LYS A 62 15.06 14.79 15.54
CA LYS A 62 15.27 15.62 14.37
C LYS A 62 15.60 14.69 13.21
N GLU A 63 15.23 15.10 12.01
CA GLU A 63 15.35 14.37 10.72
C GLU A 63 16.71 13.74 10.40
N ASN A 64 17.75 13.95 11.21
CA ASN A 64 19.13 13.56 10.92
C ASN A 64 19.54 12.15 11.40
N ASN A 65 18.64 11.32 11.92
CA ASN A 65 19.02 9.99 12.39
C ASN A 65 18.31 8.83 11.65
N PHE A 66 18.26 8.94 10.32
CA PHE A 66 17.68 7.91 9.44
C PHE A 66 18.21 6.50 9.72
N ASP A 67 19.47 6.37 10.12
CA ASP A 67 20.08 5.09 10.47
C ASP A 67 19.52 4.50 11.77
N CYS A 68 19.32 5.34 12.80
CA CYS A 68 18.65 4.91 14.04
C CYS A 68 17.19 4.51 13.78
N LEU A 69 16.48 5.29 12.95
CA LEU A 69 15.10 5.00 12.58
C LEU A 69 14.99 3.67 11.82
N ARG A 70 15.89 3.42 10.87
CA ARG A 70 15.94 2.16 10.11
C ARG A 70 16.27 0.97 11.02
N SER A 71 17.20 1.16 11.95
CA SER A 71 17.57 0.14 12.94
C SER A 71 16.39 -0.19 13.87
N SER A 72 15.63 0.82 14.28
CA SER A 72 14.42 0.65 15.10
C SER A 72 13.30 -0.03 14.31
N PHE A 73 13.14 0.28 13.02
CA PHE A 73 12.17 -0.38 12.15
C PHE A 73 12.49 -1.87 11.95
N ALA A 74 13.78 -2.25 11.98
CA ALA A 74 14.19 -3.65 11.91
C ALA A 74 13.70 -4.50 13.10
N LEU A 75 13.26 -3.87 14.20
CA LEU A 75 12.62 -4.53 15.34
C LEU A 75 11.17 -4.97 15.07
N GLN A 76 10.66 -4.79 13.85
CA GLN A 76 9.30 -5.15 13.44
C GLN A 76 8.24 -4.50 14.34
N PRO A 77 8.15 -3.16 14.39
CA PRO A 77 7.20 -2.45 15.26
C PRO A 77 5.72 -2.79 14.99
N PHE A 78 5.42 -3.29 13.80
CA PHE A 78 4.08 -3.77 13.40
C PHE A 78 3.94 -5.30 13.43
N GLY A 79 4.93 -6.00 13.98
CA GLY A 79 4.99 -7.47 13.99
C GLY A 79 4.87 -8.07 12.59
N ASP A 80 4.00 -9.07 12.45
CA ASP A 80 3.80 -9.78 11.19
C ASP A 80 2.73 -9.16 10.27
N ILE A 81 2.14 -8.03 10.65
CA ILE A 81 1.08 -7.34 9.90
C ILE A 81 1.55 -6.95 8.49
N PRO A 82 2.73 -6.32 8.28
CA PRO A 82 3.18 -5.96 6.94
C PRO A 82 3.27 -7.16 6.01
N LEU A 83 3.85 -8.27 6.49
CA LEU A 83 4.02 -9.49 5.70
C LEU A 83 2.67 -10.15 5.38
N LYS A 84 1.75 -10.21 6.35
CA LYS A 84 0.39 -10.72 6.14
C LYS A 84 -0.35 -9.88 5.10
N MET A 85 -0.23 -8.55 5.20
CA MET A 85 -0.89 -7.61 4.30
C MET A 85 -0.37 -7.75 2.86
N VAL A 86 0.95 -7.91 2.65
CA VAL A 86 1.51 -8.22 1.32
C VAL A 86 0.84 -9.45 0.73
N ARG A 87 0.85 -10.57 1.46
CA ARG A 87 0.30 -11.85 0.96
C ARG A 87 -1.19 -11.77 0.66
N GLN A 88 -1.96 -11.08 1.50
CA GLN A 88 -3.41 -10.96 1.32
C GLN A 88 -3.76 -10.03 0.16
N LEU A 89 -3.07 -8.89 0.02
CA LEU A 89 -3.32 -7.95 -1.06
C LEU A 89 -2.84 -8.48 -2.41
N GLU A 90 -1.67 -9.11 -2.50
CA GLU A 90 -1.22 -9.74 -3.75
C GLU A 90 -2.21 -10.80 -4.24
N ARG A 91 -2.70 -11.66 -3.34
CA ARG A 91 -3.72 -12.67 -3.68
C ARG A 91 -5.04 -12.06 -4.13
N SER A 92 -5.56 -11.09 -3.38
CA SER A 92 -6.88 -10.50 -3.65
C SER A 92 -6.86 -9.61 -4.89
N LEU A 93 -5.88 -8.70 -5.00
CA LEU A 93 -5.74 -7.83 -6.17
C LEU A 93 -5.35 -8.62 -7.42
N GLY A 94 -4.52 -9.65 -7.28
CA GLY A 94 -4.19 -10.56 -8.38
C GLY A 94 -5.44 -11.27 -8.91
N ALA A 95 -6.26 -11.87 -8.03
CA ALA A 95 -7.49 -12.53 -8.43
C ALA A 95 -8.50 -11.56 -9.07
N ALA A 96 -8.66 -10.36 -8.51
CA ALA A 96 -9.54 -9.33 -9.05
C ALA A 96 -9.10 -8.86 -10.45
N ARG A 97 -7.78 -8.70 -10.65
CA ARG A 97 -7.21 -8.35 -11.96
C ARG A 97 -7.46 -9.46 -12.97
N THR A 98 -7.09 -10.70 -12.64
CA THR A 98 -7.28 -11.85 -13.53
C THR A 98 -8.75 -12.00 -13.94
N LEU A 99 -9.69 -11.81 -13.02
CA LEU A 99 -11.11 -11.84 -13.35
C LEU A 99 -11.50 -10.72 -14.33
N THR A 100 -11.04 -9.50 -14.08
CA THR A 100 -11.33 -8.34 -14.94
C THR A 100 -10.73 -8.50 -16.33
N ASP A 101 -9.49 -8.97 -16.42
CA ASP A 101 -8.81 -9.24 -17.68
C ASP A 101 -9.50 -10.36 -18.48
N ALA A 102 -9.94 -11.42 -17.81
CA ALA A 102 -10.67 -12.51 -18.44
C ALA A 102 -12.03 -12.05 -19.01
N LEU A 103 -12.77 -11.22 -18.28
CA LEU A 103 -14.03 -10.65 -18.74
C LEU A 103 -13.84 -9.70 -19.93
N LYS A 104 -12.79 -8.85 -19.88
CA LYS A 104 -12.44 -7.96 -20.98
C LYS A 104 -12.06 -8.76 -22.23
N SER A 105 -11.15 -9.72 -22.10
CA SER A 105 -10.73 -10.58 -23.20
C SER A 105 -11.89 -11.37 -23.81
N SER A 106 -12.80 -11.90 -22.99
CA SER A 106 -14.00 -12.59 -23.48
C SER A 106 -14.91 -11.66 -24.29
N THR A 107 -15.05 -10.41 -23.86
CA THR A 107 -15.82 -9.38 -24.58
C THR A 107 -15.19 -9.06 -25.93
N ASP A 108 -13.87 -8.88 -25.96
CA ASP A 108 -13.12 -8.58 -27.19
C ASP A 108 -13.25 -9.74 -28.20
N ILE A 109 -13.15 -10.99 -27.74
CA ILE A 109 -13.34 -12.19 -28.59
C ILE A 109 -14.76 -12.23 -29.17
N LEU A 110 -15.79 -12.03 -28.35
CA LEU A 110 -17.19 -12.04 -28.80
C LEU A 110 -17.46 -10.95 -29.84
N GLN A 111 -16.93 -9.74 -29.63
CA GLN A 111 -17.06 -8.64 -30.59
C GLN A 111 -16.40 -8.97 -31.92
N ASN A 112 -15.19 -9.54 -31.90
CA ASN A 112 -14.50 -9.96 -33.12
C ASN A 112 -15.29 -11.02 -33.90
N ILE A 113 -15.90 -12.00 -33.22
CA ILE A 113 -16.72 -13.02 -33.87
C ILE A 113 -17.96 -12.38 -34.53
N LEU A 114 -18.62 -11.44 -33.85
CA LEU A 114 -19.83 -10.80 -34.35
C LEU A 114 -19.58 -9.87 -35.55
N GLN A 115 -18.38 -9.32 -35.71
CA GLN A 115 -18.00 -8.46 -36.83
C GLN A 115 -17.56 -9.22 -38.09
N VAL A 116 -17.40 -10.54 -38.02
CA VAL A 116 -16.97 -11.40 -39.16
C VAL A 116 -18.17 -11.96 -39.94
N ASN A 117 -19.39 -11.48 -39.67
CA ASN A 117 -20.60 -11.67 -40.49
C ASN A 117 -21.02 -10.35 -41.16
#